data_AF-A0A5M9WS55-F1
#
_entry.id   AF-A0A5M9WS55-F1
#
_cell.length_a   1.000
_cell.length_b   1.000
_cell.length_c   1.000
_cell.angle_alpha   90.00
_cell.angle_beta   90.00
_cell.angle_gamma   90.00
#
_symmetry.space_group_name_H-M   'P 1'
#
loop_
_entity.id
_entity.type
_entity.pdbx_description
1 polymer ?
#
loop_
_entity_poly.entity_id
_entity_poly.type
_entity_poly.pdbx_seq_one_letter_code
_entity_poly.pdbx_strand_id
1 'polypeptide(L)' 'MISDTELDALRLSGEKVRVVRDELESNDVTGIVVAWDDEQVLIRRQNRRVVKLDRRYRYQLFSEPRQSDLSI' A
#
# COMPACT_ATOMS: atom_id res chain seq x y z
N MET A 1 3.32 9.38 -5.48
CA MET A 1 3.99 8.16 -5.96
C MET A 1 5.04 7.79 -4.93
N ILE A 2 5.04 6.57 -4.43
CA ILE A 2 5.97 6.10 -3.38
C ILE A 2 7.37 5.83 -3.97
N SER A 3 8.44 6.11 -3.22
CA SER A 3 9.84 5.96 -3.67
C SER A 3 10.38 4.53 -3.51
N ASP A 4 11.43 4.15 -4.25
CA ASP A 4 12.03 2.81 -4.14
C ASP A 4 12.61 2.56 -2.74
N THR A 5 13.24 3.58 -2.15
CA THR A 5 13.76 3.53 -0.79
C THR A 5 12.67 3.27 0.26
N GLU A 6 11.50 3.89 0.08
CA GLU A 6 10.35 3.70 0.97
C GLU A 6 9.78 2.28 0.80
N LEU A 7 9.66 1.80 -0.43
CA LEU A 7 9.21 0.44 -0.73
C LEU A 7 10.17 -0.62 -0.20
N ASP A 8 11.47 -0.38 -0.27
CA ASP A 8 12.50 -1.26 0.29
C ASP A 8 12.44 -1.30 1.82
N ALA A 9 12.30 -0.14 2.48
CA ALA A 9 12.11 -0.08 3.92
C ALA A 9 10.87 -0.86 4.37
N LEU A 10 9.73 -0.70 3.68
CA LEU A 10 8.49 -1.43 3.97
C LEU A 10 8.63 -2.94 3.72
N ARG A 11 9.38 -3.35 2.70
CA ARG A 11 9.68 -4.76 2.41
C ARG A 11 10.57 -5.37 3.49
N LEU A 12 11.61 -4.66 3.91
CA LEU A 12 12.56 -5.11 4.94
C LEU A 12 11.90 -5.15 6.33
N SER A 13 11.07 -4.15 6.67
CA SER A 13 10.36 -4.10 7.95
C SER A 13 9.22 -5.12 8.01
N GLY A 14 8.63 -5.48 6.86
CA GLY A 14 7.46 -6.36 6.79
C GLY A 14 6.21 -5.70 7.37
N GLU A 15 6.19 -4.38 7.47
CA GLU A 15 5.07 -3.64 8.00
C GLU A 15 3.85 -3.71 7.10
N LYS A 16 2.68 -3.75 7.74
CA LYS A 16 1.42 -3.80 7.03
C LYS A 16 1.12 -2.40 6.50
N VAL A 17 0.90 -2.32 5.20
CA VAL A 17 0.46 -1.11 4.50
C VAL A 17 -1.02 -1.21 4.15
N ARG A 18 -1.68 -0.05 4.12
CA ARG A 18 -2.96 0.19 3.47
C ARG A 18 -2.70 1.00 2.20
N VAL A 19 -3.29 0.54 1.09
CA VAL A 19 -3.25 1.23 -0.19
C VAL A 19 -4.65 1.70 -0.52
N VAL A 20 -4.82 3.01 -0.56
CA VAL A 20 -6.08 3.68 -0.87
C VAL A 20 -6.15 3.88 -2.37
N ARG A 21 -7.11 3.20 -3.02
CA ARG A 21 -7.33 3.27 -4.47
C ARG A 21 -8.31 4.36 -4.86
N ASP A 22 -9.32 4.54 -4.01
CA ASP A 22 -10.47 5.42 -4.21
C ASP A 22 -11.07 5.77 -2.84
N GLU A 23 -12.10 6.62 -2.84
CA GLU A 23 -12.68 7.18 -1.61
C GLU A 23 -13.37 6.11 -0.73
N LEU A 24 -13.75 4.97 -1.32
CA LEU A 24 -14.44 3.88 -0.64
C LEU A 24 -13.49 2.99 0.16
N GLU A 25 -13.62 3.02 1.49
CA GLU A 25 -12.82 2.23 2.43
C GLU A 25 -12.82 0.73 2.14
N SER A 26 -13.94 0.21 1.62
CA SER A 26 -14.08 -1.22 1.29
C SER A 26 -13.15 -1.67 0.15
N ASN A 27 -12.66 -0.73 -0.67
CA ASN A 27 -11.75 -1.02 -1.78
C ASN A 27 -10.27 -0.94 -1.38
N ASP A 28 -9.98 -0.47 -0.16
CA ASP A 28 -8.63 -0.38 0.35
C ASP A 28 -7.96 -1.75 0.36
N VAL A 29 -6.70 -1.79 -0.09
CA VAL A 29 -5.90 -3.01 -0.09
C VAL A 29 -4.97 -2.99 1.10
N THR A 30 -5.03 -4.01 1.95
CA THR A 30 -4.11 -4.15 3.07
C THR A 30 -3.21 -5.38 2.93
N GLY A 31 -1.94 -5.24 3.28
CA GLY A 31 -0.96 -6.31 3.15
C GLY A 31 0.46 -5.82 3.36
N ILE A 32 1.44 -6.60 2.92
CA ILE A 32 2.87 -6.24 2.98
C ILE A 32 3.45 -6.10 1.58
N VAL A 33 4.44 -5.23 1.42
CA VAL A 33 5.18 -5.08 0.16
C VAL A 33 6.09 -6.29 -0.03
N VAL A 34 5.99 -6.95 -1.19
CA VAL A 34 6.82 -8.14 -1.49
C VAL A 34 7.65 -8.02 -2.76
N ALA A 35 7.35 -7.05 -3.62
CA ALA A 35 8.12 -6.68 -4.81
C ALA A 35 7.53 -5.39 -5.40
N TRP A 36 8.28 -4.72 -6.26
CA TRP A 36 7.80 -3.59 -7.05
C TRP A 36 8.65 -3.45 -8.32
N ASP A 37 8.14 -2.67 -9.25
CA ASP A 37 8.82 -2.19 -10.45
C ASP A 37 8.56 -0.67 -10.60
N ASP A 38 8.82 -0.13 -11.78
CA ASP A 38 8.67 1.31 -12.05
C ASP A 38 7.20 1.77 -11.95
N GLU A 39 6.25 0.91 -12.32
CA GLU A 39 4.83 1.24 -12.43
C GLU A 39 3.99 0.60 -11.31
N GLN A 40 4.37 -0.59 -10.85
CA GLN A 40 3.54 -1.43 -10.00
C GLN A 40 4.22 -1.86 -8.71
N VAL A 41 3.40 -2.06 -7.67
CA VAL A 41 3.79 -2.64 -6.39
C VAL A 41 2.99 -3.91 -6.15
N LEU A 42 3.67 -4.98 -5.78
CA LEU A 42 3.07 -6.25 -5.39
C LEU A 42 2.83 -6.25 -3.88
N ILE A 43 1.56 -6.36 -3.51
CA ILE A 43 1.12 -6.48 -2.12
C ILE A 43 0.63 -7.90 -1.85
N ARG A 44 1.22 -8.56 -0.85
CA ARG A 44 0.73 -9.84 -0.34
C ARG A 44 -0.30 -9.59 0.76
N ARG A 45 -1.52 -10.04 0.51
CA ARG A 45 -2.64 -9.97 1.46
C ARG A 45 -2.53 -11.08 2.53
N GLN A 46 -3.23 -10.91 3.65
CA GLN A 46 -3.29 -11.91 4.73
C GLN A 46 -3.86 -13.25 4.26
N ASN A 47 -4.77 -13.25 3.28
CA ASN A 47 -5.29 -14.46 2.64
C ASN A 47 -4.29 -15.13 1.66
N ARG A 48 -3.01 -14.75 1.72
CA ARG A 48 -1.89 -15.23 0.90
C ARG A 48 -1.98 -14.91 -0.59
N ARG A 49 -3.04 -14.21 -1.05
CA ARG A 49 -3.11 -13.73 -2.44
C ARG A 49 -2.20 -12.52 -2.63
N VAL A 50 -1.57 -12.45 -3.79
CA VAL A 50 -0.78 -11.29 -4.22
C VAL A 50 -1.61 -10.47 -5.18
N VAL A 51 -1.60 -9.16 -5.01
CA VAL A 51 -2.26 -8.21 -5.90
C VAL A 51 -1.26 -7.18 -6.39
N LYS A 52 -1.43 -6.77 -7.65
CA LYS A 52 -0.65 -5.70 -8.26
C LYS A 52 -1.40 -4.39 -8.11
N LEU A 53 -0.69 -3.34 -7.73
CA LEU A 53 -1.21 -2.01 -7.47
C LEU A 53 -0.37 -0.99 -8.19
N ASP A 54 -1.01 0.04 -8.71
CA ASP A 54 -0.32 1.16 -9.33
C ASP A 54 0.44 1.97 -8.27
N ARG A 55 1.68 2.34 -8.57
CA ARG A 55 2.58 3.08 -7.67
C ARG A 55 2.10 4.51 -7.40
N ARG A 56 1.15 5.01 -8.19
CA ARG A 56 0.50 6.31 -8.02
C ARG A 56 -0.55 6.31 -6.90
N TYR A 57 -1.02 5.15 -6.46
CA TYR A 57 -1.92 5.08 -5.31
C TYR A 57 -1.27 5.58 -4.03
N ARG A 58 -2.10 5.89 -3.04
CA ARG A 58 -1.63 6.37 -1.73
C ARG A 58 -1.31 5.16 -0.85
N TYR A 59 -0.05 5.03 -0.48
CA TYR A 59 0.45 4.02 0.45
C TYR A 59 0.59 4.67 1.83
N GLN A 60 0.04 4.03 2.84
CA GLN A 60 0.15 4.47 4.24
C GLN A 60 0.36 3.25 5.12
N LEU A 61 1.03 3.43 6.27
CA LEU A 61 1.10 2.37 7.26
C LEU A 61 -0.31 2.03 7.74
N PHE A 62 -0.60 0.75 7.90
CA PHE A 62 -1.89 0.30 8.41
C PHE A 62 -2.09 0.71 9.88
N SER A 63 -0.98 0.89 10.62
CA SER A 63 -0.98 1.39 11.98
C SER A 63 -1.46 2.85 12.07
N GLU A 64 -1.25 3.62 10.99
CA GLU A 64 -1.64 5.02 10.94
C GLU A 64 -3.13 5.17 10.56
N PRO A 65 -3.81 6.22 11.06
CA PRO A 65 -5.18 6.51 10.67
C PRO A 65 -5.30 6.63 9.14
N ARG A 66 -6.47 6.24 8.61
CA ARG A 66 -6.76 6.44 7.18
C ARG A 66 -6.73 7.93 6.92
N GLN A 67 -5.80 8.38 6.09
CA GLN A 67 -5.81 9.74 5.60
C GLN A 67 -6.81 9.79 4.45
N SER A 68 -8.09 9.98 4.81
CA SER A 68 -9.11 10.36 3.85
C SER A 68 -8.84 11.81 3.44
N ASP A 69 -8.89 12.11 2.13
CA ASP A 69 -8.72 13.47 1.59
C ASP A 69 -9.98 14.34 1.86
N LEU A 70 -10.55 14.23 3.06
CA LEU A 70 -11.63 15.09 3.56
C LEU A 70 -11.13 15.74 4.83
N SER A 71 -10.17 16.65 4.66
CA SER A 71 -10.03 17.76 5.58
C SER A 71 -11.28 18.63 5.43
N ILE A 72 -12.18 18.54 6.43
CA ILE A 72 -13.20 19.57 6.67
C ILE A 72 -12.52 20.77 7.31
#